data_AF-A0AAD3N737-F1
#
_entry.id   AF-A0AAD3N737-F1
#
_cell.length_a   1.000
_cell.length_b   1.000
_cell.length_c   1.000
_cell.angle_alpha   90.00
_cell.angle_beta   90.00
_cell.angle_gamma   90.00
#
_symmetry.space_group_name_H-M   'P 1'
#
loop_
_entity.id
_entity.type
_entity.pdbx_description
1 polymer ?
#
loop_
_entity_poly.entity_id
_entity_poly.type
_entity_poly.pdbx_seq_one_letter_code
_entity_poly.pdbx_strand_id
1 'polypeptide(L)'
;MLTPSEVDYDVTTAVTDDVTASDPAYEPPESISLSSWSSDDVTGGRGLLRLLQAVRRAELPPHWVAVLADGPELQLLQCSRLSSMADTVIHIRPDRCFYITVQSRRLPDTHTVYRTHTHRITHLSQLVSLLLKLERLNVCRGSRLRSSACRAQVRSPACHLLLATPCLTCLPCLQGEEEDEDDDEE
;
A
#
# COMPACT_ATOMS: atom_id res chain seq x y z
N MET A 1 -28.59 -65.14 26.12
CA MET A 1 -29.77 -64.33 25.72
C MET A 1 -30.58 -64.03 26.97
N LEU A 2 -31.38 -62.96 26.95
CA LEU A 2 -32.27 -62.41 28.00
C LEU A 2 -31.72 -61.18 28.76
N THR A 3 -32.12 -60.01 28.28
CA THR A 3 -32.71 -58.89 29.06
C THR A 3 -34.26 -59.03 29.00
N PRO A 4 -35.12 -58.28 29.73
CA PRO A 4 -34.93 -57.05 30.55
C PRO A 4 -35.31 -57.28 32.06
N SER A 5 -35.79 -56.37 32.94
CA SER A 5 -36.33 -54.99 32.82
C SER A 5 -36.27 -54.14 34.13
N GLU A 6 -36.27 -52.82 33.93
CA GLU A 6 -37.01 -51.72 34.63
C GLU A 6 -37.10 -51.61 36.17
N VAL A 7 -36.62 -50.48 36.72
CA VAL A 7 -37.35 -49.36 37.40
C VAL A 7 -36.31 -48.29 37.80
N ASP A 8 -36.29 -47.10 37.20
CA ASP A 8 -37.06 -45.88 37.56
C ASP A 8 -36.59 -45.17 38.84
N TYR A 9 -35.99 -43.98 38.66
CA TYR A 9 -35.92 -42.93 39.67
C TYR A 9 -35.80 -41.55 38.99
N ASP A 10 -36.75 -40.68 39.30
CA ASP A 10 -36.80 -39.28 38.88
C ASP A 10 -35.64 -38.46 39.43
N VAL A 11 -34.99 -37.66 38.58
CA VAL A 11 -34.39 -36.40 39.00
C VAL A 11 -34.48 -35.36 37.89
N THR A 12 -35.31 -34.36 38.12
CA THR A 12 -35.52 -33.22 37.24
C THR A 12 -34.38 -32.21 37.37
N THR A 13 -33.47 -32.16 36.39
CA THR A 13 -32.53 -31.04 36.22
C THR A 13 -32.25 -30.77 34.74
N ALA A 14 -33.18 -30.07 34.09
CA ALA A 14 -32.90 -29.43 32.81
C ALA A 14 -31.97 -28.23 33.06
N VAL A 15 -30.66 -28.46 33.04
CA VAL A 15 -29.67 -27.38 32.98
C VAL A 15 -29.81 -26.71 31.62
N THR A 16 -30.33 -25.49 31.63
CA THR A 16 -30.28 -24.60 30.46
C THR A 16 -28.88 -24.01 30.37
N ASP A 17 -28.05 -24.55 29.49
CA ASP A 17 -26.75 -23.96 29.12
C ASP A 17 -26.98 -22.67 28.33
N ASP A 18 -27.25 -21.58 29.04
CA ASP A 18 -27.06 -20.23 28.51
C ASP A 18 -25.56 -19.93 28.47
N VAL A 19 -24.98 -20.03 27.28
CA VAL A 19 -23.68 -19.44 26.96
C VAL A 19 -23.90 -18.24 26.04
N THR A 20 -24.66 -17.27 26.53
CA THR A 20 -24.61 -15.90 26.01
C THR A 20 -23.36 -15.22 26.54
N ALA A 21 -22.19 -15.67 26.06
CA ALA A 21 -20.92 -14.97 26.25
C ALA A 21 -20.88 -13.70 25.38
N SER A 22 -21.74 -12.74 25.71
CA SER A 22 -21.60 -11.36 25.23
C SER A 22 -20.40 -10.74 25.91
N ASP A 23 -19.22 -10.86 25.29
CA ASP A 23 -18.02 -10.11 25.66
C ASP A 23 -18.28 -8.61 25.43
N PRO A 24 -18.44 -7.77 26.48
CA PRO A 24 -18.84 -6.38 26.34
C PRO A 24 -17.62 -5.49 26.14
N ALA A 25 -16.72 -5.87 25.23
CA ALA A 25 -15.46 -5.16 24.97
C ALA A 25 -14.99 -5.18 23.50
N TYR A 26 -15.58 -5.98 22.60
CA TYR A 26 -15.23 -5.93 21.18
C TYR A 26 -16.04 -4.87 20.43
N GLU A 27 -15.58 -3.61 20.51
CA GLU A 27 -15.92 -2.64 19.46
C GLU A 27 -15.14 -3.01 18.18
N PRO A 28 -15.82 -3.35 17.06
CA PRO A 28 -15.13 -3.50 15.79
C PRO A 28 -14.52 -2.14 15.40
N PRO A 29 -13.25 -2.08 14.97
CA PRO A 29 -12.54 -0.83 14.79
C PRO A 29 -13.29 0.08 13.80
N GLU A 30 -13.70 1.26 14.29
CA GLU A 30 -14.48 2.22 13.51
C GLU A 30 -13.81 2.48 12.16
N SER A 31 -14.53 2.20 11.07
CA SER A 31 -14.06 2.53 9.74
C SER A 31 -14.00 4.06 9.58
N ILE A 32 -12.83 4.65 9.84
CA ILE A 32 -12.61 6.11 9.87
C ILE A 32 -12.97 6.70 8.50
N SER A 33 -14.22 7.16 8.42
CA SER A 33 -14.82 7.64 7.19
C SER A 33 -14.50 9.11 7.03
N LEU A 34 -13.62 9.41 6.07
CA LEU A 34 -13.13 10.77 5.86
C LEU A 34 -14.17 11.69 5.18
N SER A 35 -15.45 11.32 5.20
CA SER A 35 -16.60 12.06 4.68
C SER A 35 -17.14 13.12 5.66
N SER A 36 -16.84 13.03 6.96
CA SER A 36 -17.10 14.09 7.97
C SER A 36 -16.12 15.27 7.84
N TRP A 37 -15.97 15.74 6.61
CA TRP A 37 -14.87 16.57 6.14
C TRP A 37 -15.32 17.76 5.28
N SER A 38 -16.54 17.69 4.77
CA SER A 38 -16.94 18.52 3.65
C SER A 38 -17.08 19.98 4.03
N SER A 39 -16.32 20.82 3.33
CA SER A 39 -16.68 22.19 2.97
C SER A 39 -16.99 23.17 4.12
N ASP A 40 -15.95 23.59 4.83
CA ASP A 40 -15.56 25.02 4.83
C ASP A 40 -14.22 25.18 5.55
N ASP A 41 -13.15 25.43 4.79
CA ASP A 41 -11.84 25.68 5.39
C ASP A 41 -10.93 26.47 4.43
N VAL A 42 -10.77 27.76 4.69
CA VAL A 42 -10.00 28.73 3.86
C VAL A 42 -8.47 28.50 3.86
N THR A 43 -8.02 27.27 4.11
CA THR A 43 -6.60 26.87 4.02
C THR A 43 -6.50 25.35 3.85
N GLY A 44 -6.20 24.86 2.63
CA GLY A 44 -6.06 23.43 2.34
C GLY A 44 -5.04 22.67 3.23
N GLY A 45 -4.11 23.38 3.88
CA GLY A 45 -3.18 22.82 4.87
C GLY A 45 -3.85 22.29 6.15
N ARG A 46 -4.93 22.91 6.65
CA ARG A 46 -5.75 22.31 7.72
C ARG A 46 -6.39 20.99 7.29
N GLY A 47 -6.52 20.82 5.98
CA GLY A 47 -6.95 19.58 5.36
C GLY A 47 -5.92 18.45 5.44
N LEU A 48 -4.65 18.76 5.22
CA LEU A 48 -3.59 17.75 5.29
C LEU A 48 -3.17 17.45 6.74
N LEU A 49 -3.27 18.42 7.65
CA LEU A 49 -2.99 18.24 9.08
C LEU A 49 -3.90 17.21 9.75
N ARG A 50 -5.22 17.27 9.50
CA ARG A 50 -6.15 16.28 10.08
C ARG A 50 -6.00 14.89 9.43
N LEU A 51 -5.65 14.82 8.14
CA LEU A 51 -5.30 13.55 7.48
C LEU A 51 -4.03 12.95 8.09
N LEU A 52 -2.97 13.75 8.28
CA LEU A 52 -1.74 13.34 8.98
C LEU A 52 -2.04 12.78 10.39
N GLN A 53 -2.92 13.44 11.15
CA GLN A 53 -3.34 12.97 12.48
C GLN A 53 -4.06 11.62 12.41
N ALA A 54 -4.98 11.42 11.47
CA ALA A 54 -5.66 10.15 11.27
C ALA A 54 -4.69 9.04 10.87
N VAL A 55 -3.79 9.32 9.92
CA VAL A 55 -2.74 8.41 9.44
C VAL A 55 -1.79 8.00 10.57
N ARG A 56 -1.41 8.92 11.47
CA ARG A 56 -0.57 8.62 12.65
C ARG A 56 -1.26 7.85 13.76
N ARG A 57 -2.60 7.79 13.78
CA ARG A 57 -3.39 7.00 14.73
C ARG A 57 -3.70 5.60 14.23
N ALA A 58 -3.51 5.33 12.95
CA ALA A 58 -3.77 4.03 12.35
C ALA A 58 -2.52 3.17 12.27
N GLU A 59 -2.74 1.86 12.26
CA GLU A 59 -1.71 0.87 12.00
C GLU A 59 -1.37 0.87 10.51
N LEU A 60 -0.35 1.64 10.14
CA LEU A 60 0.25 1.56 8.82
C LEU A 60 1.10 0.29 8.69
N PRO A 61 1.30 -0.24 7.47
CA PRO A 61 2.26 -1.30 7.25
C PRO A 61 3.67 -0.89 7.74
N PRO A 62 4.50 -1.85 8.19
CA PRO A 62 5.73 -1.54 8.91
C PRO A 62 6.64 -0.54 8.19
N HIS A 63 7.18 0.39 8.98
CA HIS A 63 8.16 1.41 8.58
C HIS A 63 7.66 2.49 7.59
N TRP A 64 6.37 2.50 7.23
CA TRP A 64 5.77 3.65 6.55
C TRP A 64 5.52 4.80 7.54
N VAL A 65 6.00 5.99 7.21
CA VAL A 65 5.88 7.20 8.04
C VAL A 65 5.27 8.34 7.23
N ALA A 66 4.32 9.05 7.84
CA ALA A 66 3.67 10.21 7.24
C ALA A 66 4.24 11.54 7.77
N VAL A 67 4.61 12.42 6.84
CA VAL A 67 5.21 13.74 7.09
C VAL A 67 4.56 14.80 6.21
N LEU A 68 4.42 16.03 6.70
CA LEU A 68 4.12 17.16 5.82
C LEU A 68 5.42 17.60 5.15
N ALA A 69 5.37 17.80 3.84
CA ALA A 69 6.49 18.31 3.06
C ALA A 69 6.62 19.84 3.22
N ASP A 70 7.71 20.40 2.70
CA ASP A 70 7.86 21.85 2.49
C ASP A 70 6.94 22.32 1.34
N GLY A 71 5.63 22.32 1.61
CA GLY A 71 4.58 22.63 0.65
C GLY A 71 3.19 22.18 1.13
N PRO A 72 2.14 22.42 0.34
CA PRO A 72 0.78 21.99 0.66
C PRO A 72 0.58 20.51 0.33
N GLU A 73 1.42 19.62 0.87
CA GLU A 73 1.41 18.18 0.56
C GLU A 73 1.76 17.31 1.78
N LEU A 74 1.04 16.20 1.91
CA LEU A 74 1.34 15.11 2.84
C LEU A 74 2.09 14.02 2.08
N GLN A 75 3.27 13.63 2.58
CA GLN A 75 4.06 12.54 2.02
C GLN A 75 4.00 11.31 2.94
N LEU A 76 3.96 10.12 2.33
CA LEU A 76 4.30 8.88 3.01
C LEU A 76 5.60 8.32 2.44
N LEU A 77 6.50 7.98 3.36
CA LEU A 77 7.86 7.52 3.11
C LEU A 77 8.03 6.11 3.68
N GLN A 78 8.73 5.23 2.97
CA GLN A 78 9.13 3.92 3.49
C GLN A 78 10.53 4.03 4.10
N CYS A 79 10.62 4.04 5.44
CA CYS A 79 11.88 4.22 6.16
C CYS A 79 12.75 2.95 6.26
N SER A 80 12.24 1.78 5.87
CA SER A 80 13.02 0.53 5.87
C SER A 80 13.93 0.44 4.64
N ARG A 81 15.25 0.49 4.87
CA ARG A 81 16.29 0.22 3.86
C ARG A 81 16.26 -1.20 3.28
N LEU A 82 15.47 -2.12 3.86
CA LEU A 82 15.31 -3.50 3.40
C LEU A 82 14.04 -3.70 2.57
N SER A 83 13.11 -2.74 2.54
CA SER A 83 11.94 -2.80 1.65
C SER A 83 12.37 -2.48 0.21
N SER A 84 11.73 -3.13 -0.77
CA SER A 84 11.83 -2.75 -2.18
C SER A 84 11.33 -1.33 -2.43
N MET A 85 10.48 -0.80 -1.54
CA MET A 85 9.87 0.54 -1.63
C MET A 85 10.67 1.62 -0.91
N ALA A 86 11.91 1.37 -0.44
CA ALA A 86 12.71 2.36 0.29
C ALA A 86 12.89 3.72 -0.42
N ASP A 87 12.91 3.72 -1.76
CA ASP A 87 13.01 4.93 -2.59
C ASP A 87 11.65 5.45 -3.10
N THR A 88 10.54 4.96 -2.54
CA THR A 88 9.18 5.29 -2.95
C THR A 88 8.56 6.33 -2.03
N VAL A 89 7.99 7.38 -2.62
CA VAL A 89 7.23 8.42 -1.91
C VAL A 89 5.82 8.49 -2.46
N ILE A 90 4.82 8.47 -1.58
CA ILE A 90 3.43 8.72 -1.95
C ILE A 90 3.09 10.15 -1.56
N HIS A 91 2.67 10.93 -2.54
CA HIS A 91 2.39 12.34 -2.46
C HIS A 91 0.88 12.55 -2.43
N ILE A 92 0.33 13.17 -1.38
CA ILE A 92 -1.10 13.42 -1.21
C ILE A 92 -1.37 14.93 -1.12
N ARG A 93 -2.05 15.44 -2.14
CA ARG A 93 -2.39 16.87 -2.30
C ARG A 93 -3.65 17.25 -1.49
N PRO A 94 -3.97 18.55 -1.32
CA PRO A 94 -5.09 18.99 -0.48
C PRO A 94 -6.48 18.57 -0.97
N ASP A 95 -6.62 18.30 -2.27
CA ASP A 95 -7.82 17.72 -2.90
C ASP A 95 -8.03 16.23 -2.55
N ARG A 96 -7.05 15.64 -1.85
CA ARG A 96 -6.87 14.21 -1.51
C ARG A 96 -6.53 13.33 -2.70
N CYS A 97 -6.16 13.90 -3.83
CA CYS A 97 -5.59 13.13 -4.93
C CYS A 97 -4.14 12.79 -4.61
N PHE A 98 -3.73 11.57 -4.97
CA PHE A 98 -2.35 11.12 -4.77
C PHE A 98 -1.63 10.82 -6.09
N TYR A 99 -0.31 10.94 -6.05
CA TYR A 99 0.62 10.38 -7.03
C TYR A 99 1.79 9.72 -6.32
N ILE A 100 2.54 8.91 -7.05
CA ILE A 100 3.67 8.14 -6.51
C ILE A 100 4.94 8.55 -7.26
N THR A 101 6.03 8.76 -6.52
CA THR A 101 7.37 8.84 -7.09
C THR A 101 8.22 7.67 -6.58
N VAL A 102 9.14 7.21 -7.43
CA VAL A 102 10.08 6.13 -7.15
C VAL A 102 11.44 6.58 -7.65
N GLN A 103 12.43 6.71 -6.78
CA GLN A 103 13.77 7.23 -7.10
C GLN A 103 13.69 8.57 -7.86
N SER A 104 12.91 9.50 -7.31
CA SER A 104 12.64 10.84 -7.86
C SER A 104 11.96 10.88 -9.25
N ARG A 105 11.46 9.74 -9.77
CA ARG A 105 10.68 9.69 -11.01
C ARG A 105 9.21 9.41 -10.71
N ARG A 106 8.29 10.16 -11.32
CA ARG A 106 6.86 9.95 -11.15
C ARG A 106 6.42 8.65 -11.84
N LEU A 107 5.65 7.84 -11.12
CA LEU A 107 5.01 6.64 -11.66
C LEU A 107 3.97 7.06 -12.72
N PRO A 108 4.01 6.53 -13.97
CA PRO A 108 3.07 6.90 -15.03
C PRO A 108 1.62 6.67 -14.62
N ASP A 109 0.74 7.61 -14.92
CA ASP A 109 -0.68 7.54 -14.53
C ASP A 109 -1.42 6.34 -15.18
N THR A 110 -0.85 5.74 -16.23
CA THR A 110 -1.31 4.48 -16.86
C THR A 110 -1.02 3.22 -16.06
N HIS A 111 -0.23 3.30 -14.98
CA HIS A 111 0.21 2.14 -14.20
C HIS A 111 -0.94 1.41 -13.48
N THR A 112 -0.79 0.10 -13.31
CA THR A 112 -1.85 -0.78 -12.76
C THR A 112 -2.20 -0.46 -11.30
N VAL A 113 -1.31 0.18 -10.54
CA VAL A 113 -1.59 0.69 -9.19
C VAL A 113 -2.74 1.70 -9.22
N TYR A 114 -2.72 2.65 -10.16
CA TYR A 114 -3.78 3.66 -10.32
C TYR A 114 -5.07 3.10 -10.93
N ARG A 115 -4.98 2.04 -11.74
CA ARG A 115 -6.17 1.31 -12.23
C ARG A 115 -6.87 0.50 -11.15
N THR A 116 -6.17 0.14 -10.07
CA THR A 116 -6.71 -0.68 -8.97
C THR A 116 -7.10 0.15 -7.74
N HIS A 117 -6.58 1.37 -7.59
CA HIS A 117 -6.87 2.27 -6.47
C HIS A 117 -7.36 3.61 -7.02
N THR A 118 -8.50 4.09 -6.52
CA THR A 118 -9.02 5.41 -6.91
C THR A 118 -7.98 6.50 -6.63
N HIS A 119 -7.64 7.32 -7.62
CA HIS A 119 -6.66 8.42 -7.48
C HIS A 119 -6.91 9.37 -6.30
N ARG A 120 -8.13 9.40 -5.74
CA ARG A 120 -8.53 10.19 -4.59
C ARG A 120 -8.76 9.32 -3.36
N ILE A 121 -8.18 9.71 -2.24
CA ILE A 121 -8.31 9.03 -0.94
C ILE A 121 -9.57 9.55 -0.22
N THR A 122 -10.54 8.67 0.01
CA THR A 122 -11.77 8.93 0.77
C THR A 122 -11.86 8.14 2.07
N HIS A 123 -11.08 7.07 2.22
CA HIS A 123 -10.97 6.28 3.46
C HIS A 123 -9.53 5.91 3.76
N LEU A 124 -9.18 5.83 5.04
CA LEU A 124 -7.82 5.44 5.47
C LEU A 124 -7.46 4.00 5.08
N SER A 125 -8.47 3.12 4.97
CA SER A 125 -8.34 1.75 4.47
C SER A 125 -7.85 1.67 3.01
N GLN A 126 -8.17 2.66 2.16
CA GLN A 126 -7.65 2.73 0.80
C GLN A 126 -6.14 3.01 0.79
N LEU A 127 -5.67 3.87 1.71
CA LEU A 127 -4.26 4.17 1.86
C LEU A 127 -3.49 2.96 2.38
N VAL A 128 -3.97 2.31 3.45
CA VAL A 128 -3.36 1.07 3.96
C VAL A 128 -3.31 -0.02 2.88
N SER A 129 -4.39 -0.17 2.10
CA SER A 129 -4.43 -1.11 0.97
C SER A 129 -3.41 -0.79 -0.12
N LEU A 130 -3.24 0.50 -0.45
CA LEU A 130 -2.22 0.98 -1.39
C LEU A 130 -0.80 0.67 -0.90
N LEU A 131 -0.50 0.95 0.38
CA LEU A 131 0.80 0.65 1.00
C LEU A 131 1.10 -0.86 0.93
N LEU A 132 0.16 -1.71 1.33
CA LEU A 132 0.27 -3.17 1.25
C LEU A 132 0.41 -3.69 -0.19
N LYS A 133 -0.16 -2.98 -1.18
CA LYS A 133 0.00 -3.31 -2.60
C LYS A 133 1.41 -2.98 -3.09
N LEU A 134 1.98 -1.85 -2.68
CA LEU A 134 3.30 -1.40 -3.08
C LEU A 134 4.42 -2.30 -2.54
N GLU A 135 4.33 -2.75 -1.28
CA GLU A 135 5.30 -3.72 -0.69
C GLU A 135 5.38 -5.07 -1.43
N ARG A 136 4.40 -5.39 -2.30
CA ARG A 136 4.39 -6.61 -3.11
C ARG A 136 5.02 -6.43 -4.50
N LEU A 137 5.47 -5.22 -4.82
CA LEU A 137 6.09 -4.86 -6.10
C LEU A 137 7.62 -4.76 -5.97
N ASN A 138 8.28 -4.88 -7.11
CA ASN A 138 9.70 -4.60 -7.26
C ASN A 138 9.90 -3.26 -7.98
N VAL A 139 10.92 -2.51 -7.58
CA VAL A 139 11.43 -1.40 -8.38
C VAL A 139 12.20 -1.96 -9.56
N CYS A 140 11.86 -1.51 -10.78
CA CYS A 140 12.50 -1.94 -12.02
C CYS A 140 13.99 -1.60 -12.00
N ARG A 141 14.84 -2.61 -12.14
CA ARG A 141 16.29 -2.44 -12.20
C ARG A 141 16.74 -1.59 -13.38
N GLY A 142 16.02 -1.60 -14.50
CA GLY A 142 16.52 -0.95 -15.72
C GLY A 142 17.61 -1.77 -16.40
N SER A 143 18.19 -1.23 -17.46
CA SER A 143 19.30 -1.83 -18.19
C SER A 143 20.62 -1.68 -17.42
N ARG A 144 21.53 -2.63 -17.65
CA ARG A 144 22.92 -2.61 -17.22
C ARG A 144 23.83 -2.50 -18.44
N LEU A 145 23.88 -1.33 -19.07
CA LEU A 145 24.92 -1.04 -20.06
C LEU A 145 26.30 -1.33 -19.43
N ARG A 146 27.10 -2.15 -20.11
CA ARG A 146 28.45 -2.53 -19.69
C ARG A 146 29.51 -1.59 -20.25
N SER A 147 29.29 -0.28 -20.19
CA SER A 147 30.33 0.68 -20.53
C SER A 147 31.54 0.49 -19.60
N SER A 148 32.71 0.32 -20.21
CA SER A 148 33.95 -0.16 -19.55
C SER A 148 34.44 0.70 -18.37
N ALA A 149 33.96 1.93 -18.24
CA ALA A 149 34.34 2.87 -17.18
C ALA A 149 33.31 3.02 -16.03
N CYS A 150 32.04 2.64 -16.20
CA CYS A 150 31.03 2.86 -15.15
C CYS A 150 29.82 1.92 -15.28
N ARG A 151 29.47 1.23 -14.18
CA ARG A 151 28.20 0.47 -14.07
C ARG A 151 27.03 1.40 -13.75
N ALA A 152 26.75 2.34 -14.64
CA ALA A 152 25.56 3.17 -14.57
C ALA A 152 24.31 2.30 -14.81
N GLN A 153 23.29 2.47 -13.98
CA GLN A 153 22.03 1.74 -14.11
C GLN A 153 21.05 2.62 -14.89
N VAL A 154 20.93 2.35 -16.19
CA VAL A 154 20.15 3.17 -17.12
C VAL A 154 18.70 2.69 -17.14
N ARG A 155 17.77 3.59 -17.47
CA ARG A 155 16.36 3.25 -17.65
C ARG A 155 15.88 3.89 -18.94
N SER A 156 15.24 3.08 -19.79
CA SER A 156 14.47 3.56 -20.92
C SER A 156 13.47 4.65 -20.49
N PRO A 157 13.20 5.67 -21.33
CA PRO A 157 12.19 6.69 -21.05
C PRO A 157 10.79 6.08 -20.84
N ALA A 158 10.52 4.91 -21.40
CA ALA A 158 9.26 4.17 -21.24
C ALA A 158 9.27 3.17 -20.05
N CYS A 159 10.25 3.26 -19.13
CA CYS A 159 10.36 2.37 -17.97
C CYS A 159 9.10 2.40 -17.09
N HIS A 160 8.55 1.22 -16.77
CA HIS A 160 7.34 1.10 -15.95
C HIS A 160 7.54 1.43 -14.45
N LEU A 161 8.80 1.62 -14.01
CA LEU A 161 9.27 1.89 -12.63
C LEU A 161 8.92 0.84 -11.56
N LEU A 162 7.66 0.42 -11.44
CA LEU A 162 7.20 -0.62 -10.52
C LEU A 162 6.69 -1.84 -11.28
N LEU A 163 7.08 -3.03 -10.81
CA LEU A 163 6.80 -4.32 -11.46
C LEU A 163 6.16 -5.29 -10.48
N ALA A 164 5.30 -6.17 -10.98
CA ALA A 164 4.82 -7.30 -10.19
C ALA A 164 5.95 -8.32 -9.99
N THR A 165 6.10 -8.81 -8.76
CA THR A 165 6.97 -9.96 -8.43
C THR A 165 6.55 -11.18 -9.28
N PRO A 166 7.48 -11.96 -9.87
CA PRO A 166 8.94 -11.94 -9.68
C PRO A 166 9.73 -11.04 -10.66
N CYS A 167 9.08 -10.23 -11.49
CA CYS A 167 9.79 -9.43 -12.49
C CYS A 167 10.73 -8.39 -11.84
N LEU A 168 11.95 -8.28 -12.38
CA LEU A 168 13.01 -7.40 -11.88
C LEU A 168 13.36 -6.26 -12.86
N THR A 169 13.17 -6.47 -14.16
CA THR A 169 13.34 -5.47 -15.23
C THR A 169 12.10 -5.50 -16.14
N CYS A 170 11.70 -4.36 -16.69
CA CYS A 170 10.59 -4.27 -17.64
C CYS A 170 11.07 -4.38 -19.10
N LEU A 171 10.19 -4.82 -20.00
CA LEU A 171 10.51 -4.98 -21.43
C LEU A 171 11.18 -3.75 -22.06
N PRO A 172 10.71 -2.50 -21.86
CA PRO A 172 11.38 -1.33 -22.44
C PRO A 172 12.82 -1.10 -21.96
N CYS A 173 13.20 -1.66 -20.81
CA CYS A 173 14.56 -1.60 -20.27
C CYS A 173 15.38 -2.87 -20.52
N LEU A 174 14.80 -3.89 -21.18
CA LEU A 174 15.54 -5.05 -21.70
C LEU A 174 15.89 -4.81 -23.17
N GLN A 175 14.97 -4.24 -23.95
CA GLN A 175 15.18 -3.93 -25.37
C GLN A 175 16.30 -2.90 -25.58
N GLY A 176 16.38 -1.87 -24.73
CA GLY A 176 17.51 -0.93 -24.69
C GLY A 176 18.79 -1.49 -24.04
N GLU A 177 19.00 -2.81 -24.07
CA GLU A 177 20.31 -3.47 -23.93
C GLU A 177 20.79 -4.08 -25.26
N GLU A 178 19.89 -4.27 -26.24
CA GLU A 178 20.15 -4.99 -27.50
C GLU A 178 20.51 -4.04 -28.65
N GLU A 179 20.15 -2.74 -28.57
CA GLU A 179 20.38 -1.74 -29.63
C GLU A 179 21.80 -1.15 -29.66
N ASP A 180 22.65 -1.43 -28.65
CA ASP A 180 24.00 -0.84 -28.50
C ASP A 180 25.15 -1.76 -29.01
N GLU A 181 24.86 -2.96 -29.56
CA GLU A 181 25.89 -3.94 -29.99
C GLU A 181 26.21 -3.94 -31.51
N ASP A 182 25.50 -3.16 -32.33
CA ASP A 182 25.56 -3.22 -33.81
C ASP A 182 26.39 -2.11 -34.52
N ASP A 183 27.01 -1.18 -33.79
CA ASP A 183 27.59 0.08 -34.34
C ASP A 183 29.12 0.04 -34.65
N ASP A 184 29.72 -1.16 -34.78
CA ASP A 184 31.18 -1.38 -34.93
C ASP A 184 31.59 -2.16 -36.23
N GLU A 185 30.87 -2.03 -37.34
CA GLU A 185 31.32 -2.50 -38.69
C GLU A 185 31.05 -1.50 -39.85
N GLU A 186 32.01 -0.60 -40.14
CA GLU A 186 32.45 -0.21 -41.52
C GLU A 186 33.75 0.63 -41.54
#